data_AF-A0A8T4MA55-F1
#
_entry.id   AF-A0A8T4MA55-F1
#
_cell.length_a   1.000
_cell.length_b   1.000
_cell.length_c   1.000
_cell.angle_alpha   90.00
_cell.angle_beta   90.00
_cell.angle_gamma   90.00
#
_symmetry.space_group_name_H-M   'P 1'
#
loop_
_entity.id
_entity.type
_entity.pdbx_description
1 polymer ?
#
loop_
_entity_poly.entity_id
_entity_poly.type
_entity_poly.pdbx_seq_one_letter_code
_entity_poly.pdbx_strand_id
1 'polypeptide(L)'
;MNKKGAEMTIGTIIIIILALVVLAVIIYGFTTGWNNLWENIKNFGGGKVNVASVVNACQVACVSSSQYDYCTLTRKVTFDDSGAKNPDNTNPWTCKKLQDEKPNVGISCPALSVACTETPITTTTP
;
A
#
# COMPACT_ATOMS: atom_id res chain seq x y z
N MET A 1 -0.80 -17.25 61.80
CA MET A 1 -0.74 -17.09 60.33
C MET A 1 -1.14 -15.66 59.98
N ASN A 2 -0.16 -14.81 59.69
CA ASN A 2 -0.39 -13.40 59.39
C ASN A 2 -0.52 -13.25 57.87
N LYS A 3 -1.75 -13.18 57.35
CA LYS A 3 -1.99 -12.99 55.91
C LYS A 3 -1.73 -11.52 55.56
N LYS A 4 -0.52 -11.19 55.12
CA LYS A 4 -0.27 -9.94 54.41
C LYS A 4 -0.93 -10.04 53.04
N GLY A 5 -2.06 -9.36 52.86
CA GLY A 5 -2.64 -9.17 51.53
C GLY A 5 -1.61 -8.50 50.65
N ALA A 6 -1.44 -8.99 49.42
CA ALA A 6 -0.57 -8.35 48.45
C ALA A 6 -1.09 -6.93 48.22
N GLU A 7 -0.36 -5.92 48.72
CA GLU A 7 -0.60 -4.53 48.36
C GLU A 7 -0.26 -4.38 46.89
N MET A 8 -1.27 -4.58 46.02
CA MET A 8 -1.13 -4.20 44.63
C MET A 8 -0.97 -2.69 44.61
N THR A 9 0.22 -2.24 44.20
CA THR A 9 0.50 -0.82 44.03
C THR A 9 -0.53 -0.21 43.09
N ILE A 10 -0.98 1.02 43.37
CA ILE A 10 -1.96 1.73 42.53
C ILE A 10 -1.52 1.74 41.05
N GLY A 11 -0.21 1.79 40.78
CA GLY A 11 0.36 1.69 39.44
C GLY A 11 -0.01 0.39 38.71
N THR A 12 -0.02 -0.75 39.41
CA THR A 12 -0.42 -2.04 38.83
C THR A 12 -1.88 -2.02 38.38
N ILE A 13 -2.77 -1.42 39.18
CA ILE A 13 -4.19 -1.32 38.84
C ILE A 13 -4.38 -0.44 37.59
N ILE A 14 -3.68 0.69 37.50
CA ILE A 14 -3.74 1.59 36.33
C ILE A 14 -3.27 0.88 35.06
N ILE A 15 -2.17 0.12 35.13
CA ILE A 15 -1.64 -0.62 33.98
C ILE A 15 -2.65 -1.67 33.49
N ILE A 16 -3.29 -2.40 34.40
CA ILE A 16 -4.30 -3.40 34.04
C ILE A 16 -5.49 -2.74 33.33
N ILE A 17 -5.95 -1.60 33.84
CA ILE A 17 -7.06 -0.86 33.23
C ILE A 17 -6.67 -0.35 31.83
N LEU A 18 -5.49 0.25 31.68
CA LEU A 18 -5.01 0.72 30.38
C LEU A 18 -4.86 -0.43 29.37
N ALA A 19 -4.32 -1.57 29.80
CA ALA A 19 -4.19 -2.75 28.95
C ALA A 19 -5.55 -3.25 28.45
N LEU A 20 -6.56 -3.28 29.31
CA LEU A 20 -7.93 -3.66 28.93
C LEU A 20 -8.56 -2.65 27.96
N VAL A 21 -8.36 -1.35 28.17
CA VAL A 21 -8.86 -0.31 27.27
C VAL A 21 -8.20 -0.42 25.89
N VAL A 22 -6.88 -0.60 25.83
CA VAL A 22 -6.15 -0.77 24.56
C VAL A 22 -6.63 -2.01 23.83
N LEU A 23 -6.77 -3.14 24.54
CA LEU A 23 -7.29 -4.38 23.95
C LEU A 23 -8.69 -4.18 23.34
N ALA A 24 -9.59 -3.51 24.07
CA ALA A 24 -10.94 -3.23 23.60
C ALA A 24 -10.95 -2.34 22.35
N VAL A 25 -10.10 -1.30 22.31
CA VAL A 25 -9.97 -0.39 21.16
C VAL A 25 -9.44 -1.13 19.93
N ILE A 26 -8.46 -2.03 20.11
CA ILE A 26 -7.89 -2.82 19.01
C ILE A 26 -8.95 -3.78 18.43
N ILE A 27 -9.68 -4.50 19.29
CA ILE A 27 -10.75 -5.40 18.84
C ILE A 27 -11.87 -4.63 18.13
N TYR A 28 -12.31 -3.51 18.71
CA TYR A 28 -13.35 -2.67 18.12
C TYR A 28 -12.91 -2.11 16.76
N GLY A 29 -11.69 -1.59 16.68
CA GLY A 29 -11.12 -1.12 15.43
C GLY A 29 -11.05 -2.22 14.37
N PHE A 30 -10.56 -3.42 14.70
CA PHE A 30 -10.47 -4.52 13.73
C PHE A 30 -11.84 -5.03 13.29
N THR A 31 -12.86 -4.89 14.14
CA THR A 31 -14.23 -5.32 13.84
C THR A 31 -14.98 -4.30 12.97
N THR A 32 -14.88 -3.00 13.28
CA THR A 32 -15.55 -1.94 12.51
C THR A 32 -14.76 -1.53 11.26
N GLY A 33 -13.46 -1.83 11.22
CA GLY A 33 -12.56 -1.45 10.16
C GLY A 33 -12.11 0.02 10.28
N TRP A 34 -10.87 0.29 9.88
CA TRP A 34 -10.32 1.65 9.92
C TRP A 34 -10.76 2.54 8.74
N ASN A 35 -11.74 2.13 7.92
CA ASN A 35 -12.08 2.86 6.68
C ASN A 35 -12.36 4.35 6.94
N ASN A 36 -13.20 4.68 7.93
CA ASN A 36 -13.50 6.07 8.30
C ASN A 36 -12.29 6.82 8.89
N LEU A 37 -11.40 6.13 9.61
CA LEU A 37 -10.21 6.75 10.19
C LEU A 37 -9.16 7.05 9.10
N TRP A 38 -8.96 6.10 8.18
CA TRP A 38 -8.09 6.27 7.02
C TRP A 38 -8.61 7.32 6.05
N GLU A 39 -9.93 7.47 5.87
CA GLU A 39 -10.50 8.55 5.05
C GLU A 39 -10.22 9.94 5.64
N ASN A 40 -10.35 10.10 6.96
CA ASN A 40 -10.02 11.35 7.63
C ASN A 40 -8.50 11.62 7.69
N ILE A 41 -7.68 10.58 7.83
CA ILE A 41 -6.22 10.69 7.75
C ILE A 41 -5.76 11.02 6.33
N LYS A 42 -6.38 10.44 5.29
CA LYS A 42 -6.10 10.80 3.88
C LYS A 42 -6.37 12.28 3.59
N ASN A 43 -7.35 12.88 4.25
CA ASN A 43 -7.62 14.32 4.13
C ASN A 43 -6.59 15.19 4.84
N PHE A 44 -5.91 14.69 5.87
CA PHE A 44 -4.84 15.41 6.58
C PHE A 44 -3.43 15.12 6.03
N GLY A 45 -3.24 14.01 5.30
CA GLY A 45 -1.94 13.47 4.88
C GLY A 45 -1.50 13.81 3.45
N GLY A 46 -2.07 14.83 2.81
CA GLY A 46 -1.60 15.32 1.52
C GLY A 46 -2.07 14.50 0.31
N GLY A 47 -3.22 14.90 -0.23
CA GLY A 47 -3.57 14.74 -1.65
C GLY A 47 -3.99 13.35 -2.12
N LYS A 48 -4.83 13.33 -3.15
CA LYS A 48 -5.25 12.15 -3.93
C LYS A 48 -4.11 11.61 -4.81
N VAL A 49 -2.88 12.09 -4.61
CA VAL A 49 -1.68 11.71 -5.35
C VAL A 49 -1.25 10.33 -4.89
N ASN A 50 -1.25 9.36 -5.81
CA ASN A 50 -0.94 7.95 -5.49
C ASN A 50 0.29 7.42 -6.24
N VAL A 51 1.09 8.29 -6.85
CA VAL A 51 2.28 7.90 -7.64
C VAL A 51 3.19 6.96 -6.85
N ALA A 52 3.53 7.30 -5.60
CA ALA A 52 4.40 6.49 -4.76
C ALA A 52 3.83 5.09 -4.48
N SER A 53 2.51 4.98 -4.27
CA SER A 53 1.85 3.69 -4.07
C SER A 53 1.89 2.83 -5.33
N VAL A 54 1.73 3.44 -6.51
CA VAL A 54 1.80 2.72 -7.78
C VAL A 54 3.24 2.31 -8.10
N VAL A 55 4.21 3.18 -7.86
CA VAL A 55 5.65 2.87 -7.98
C VAL A 55 6.03 1.67 -7.12
N ASN A 56 5.60 1.64 -5.85
CA ASN A 56 5.82 0.49 -4.98
C ASN A 56 5.20 -0.80 -5.54
N ALA A 57 3.97 -0.73 -6.06
CA ALA A 57 3.33 -1.89 -6.68
C ALA A 57 4.12 -2.39 -7.91
N CYS A 58 4.67 -1.47 -8.71
CA CYS A 58 5.52 -1.80 -9.85
C CYS A 58 6.86 -2.42 -9.41
N GLN A 59 7.45 -1.93 -8.31
CA GLN A 59 8.66 -2.50 -7.76
C GLN A 59 8.42 -3.91 -7.18
N VAL A 60 7.28 -4.13 -6.53
CA VAL A 60 6.86 -5.47 -6.08
C VAL A 60 6.68 -6.42 -7.26
N ALA A 61 5.97 -5.99 -8.31
CA ALA A 61 5.80 -6.78 -9.53
C ALA A 61 7.14 -7.10 -10.20
N CYS A 62 8.09 -6.17 -10.15
CA CYS A 62 9.46 -6.38 -10.63
C CYS A 62 10.18 -7.48 -9.85
N VAL A 63 10.23 -7.39 -8.52
CA VAL A 63 10.96 -8.37 -7.69
C VAL A 63 10.29 -9.74 -7.67
N SER A 64 8.97 -9.80 -7.88
CA SER A 64 8.23 -11.06 -7.99
C SER A 64 8.23 -11.66 -9.39
N SER A 65 8.89 -11.03 -10.36
CA SER A 65 8.89 -11.43 -11.77
C SER A 65 7.48 -11.56 -12.38
N SER A 66 6.51 -10.79 -11.88
CA SER A 66 5.13 -10.82 -12.38
C SER A 66 4.99 -9.98 -13.65
N GLN A 67 5.25 -10.63 -14.80
CA GLN A 67 5.19 -9.99 -16.12
C GLN A 67 3.80 -9.42 -16.44
N TYR A 68 2.72 -10.13 -16.10
CA TYR A 68 1.35 -9.63 -16.32
C TYR A 68 1.10 -8.34 -15.53
N ASP A 69 1.48 -8.31 -14.25
CA ASP A 69 1.26 -7.14 -13.39
C ASP A 69 2.11 -5.93 -13.77
N TYR A 70 3.25 -6.17 -14.42
CA TYR A 70 4.17 -5.12 -14.86
C TYR A 70 3.78 -4.55 -16.24
N CYS A 71 3.47 -5.44 -17.19
CA CYS A 71 3.31 -5.09 -18.60
C CYS A 71 1.85 -4.81 -18.99
N THR A 72 0.90 -5.54 -18.40
CA THR A 72 -0.50 -5.58 -18.88
C THR A 72 -1.47 -4.96 -17.89
N LEU A 73 -1.27 -5.16 -16.58
CA LEU A 73 -2.16 -4.64 -15.56
C LEU A 73 -2.14 -3.10 -15.53
N THR A 74 -3.29 -2.52 -15.84
CA THR A 74 -3.48 -1.06 -15.82
C THR A 74 -3.85 -0.59 -14.42
N ARG A 75 -3.22 0.50 -13.98
CA ARG A 75 -3.44 1.15 -12.69
C ARG A 75 -3.77 2.61 -12.94
N LYS A 76 -4.68 3.14 -12.11
CA LYS A 76 -4.97 4.58 -12.11
C LYS A 76 -3.87 5.29 -11.31
N VAL A 77 -3.15 6.18 -11.96
CA VAL A 77 -2.13 7.02 -11.34
C VAL A 77 -2.66 8.44 -11.29
N THR A 78 -2.55 9.08 -10.15
CA THR A 78 -2.86 10.48 -9.91
C THR A 78 -1.54 11.15 -9.54
N PHE A 79 -1.02 11.99 -10.44
CA PHE A 79 0.24 12.70 -10.27
C PHE A 79 0.11 13.98 -9.42
N ASP A 80 -1.09 14.56 -9.41
CA ASP A 80 -1.37 15.81 -8.74
C ASP A 80 -2.86 15.92 -8.35
N ASP A 81 -3.20 16.85 -7.47
CA ASP A 81 -4.57 17.04 -6.95
C ASP A 81 -5.56 17.69 -7.93
N SER A 82 -5.16 18.01 -9.17
CA SER A 82 -6.06 18.58 -10.18
C SER A 82 -7.13 17.61 -10.68
N GLY A 83 -7.14 16.37 -10.18
CA GLY A 83 -8.16 15.37 -10.48
C GLY A 83 -8.26 15.10 -11.98
N ALA A 84 -9.48 15.02 -12.51
CA ALA A 84 -9.75 14.73 -13.93
C ALA A 84 -9.37 15.87 -14.90
N LYS A 85 -8.85 17.00 -14.42
CA LYS A 85 -8.37 18.09 -15.29
C LYS A 85 -7.00 17.79 -15.89
N ASN A 86 -6.22 16.90 -15.28
CA ASN A 86 -4.97 16.42 -15.86
C ASN A 86 -5.23 15.13 -16.64
N PRO A 87 -4.96 15.08 -17.96
CA PRO A 87 -5.10 13.84 -18.74
C PRO A 87 -4.25 12.70 -18.17
N ASP A 88 -3.10 13.01 -17.56
CA ASP A 88 -2.22 12.02 -16.92
C ASP A 88 -2.93 11.30 -15.75
N ASN A 89 -3.92 11.93 -15.09
CA ASN A 89 -4.68 11.32 -13.98
C ASN A 89 -5.83 10.41 -14.43
N THR A 90 -6.11 10.41 -15.74
CA THR A 90 -7.28 9.73 -16.33
C THR A 90 -6.88 8.58 -17.25
N ASN A 91 -5.67 8.64 -17.80
CA ASN A 91 -5.14 7.58 -18.66
C ASN A 91 -4.79 6.31 -17.85
N PRO A 92 -5.03 5.12 -18.42
CA PRO A 92 -4.61 3.87 -17.80
C PRO A 92 -3.09 3.69 -17.93
N TRP A 93 -2.40 3.58 -16.80
CA TRP A 93 -0.94 3.41 -16.75
C TRP A 93 -0.57 1.95 -16.47
N THR A 94 0.36 1.40 -17.23
CA THR A 94 1.07 0.16 -16.85
C THR A 94 2.43 0.52 -16.26
N CYS A 95 3.05 -0.38 -15.50
CA CYS A 95 4.37 -0.10 -14.91
C CYS A 95 5.43 0.17 -15.98
N LYS A 96 5.34 -0.53 -17.11
CA LYS A 96 6.18 -0.26 -18.29
C LYS A 96 5.99 1.16 -18.82
N LYS A 97 4.74 1.57 -19.12
CA LYS A 97 4.46 2.92 -19.62
C LYS A 97 4.90 4.00 -18.64
N LEU A 98 4.71 3.76 -17.35
CA LEU A 98 5.09 4.71 -16.31
C LEU A 98 6.62 4.87 -16.21
N GLN A 99 7.38 3.78 -16.36
CA GLN A 99 8.85 3.81 -16.42
C GLN A 99 9.34 4.54 -17.68
N ASP A 100 8.75 4.25 -18.84
CA ASP A 100 9.19 4.79 -20.14
C ASP A 100 8.88 6.29 -20.27
N GLU A 101 7.66 6.71 -19.88
CA GLU A 101 7.20 8.10 -20.05
C GLU A 101 7.58 9.02 -18.89
N LYS A 102 7.80 8.48 -17.68
CA LYS A 102 8.14 9.27 -16.48
C LYS A 102 9.36 8.67 -15.75
N PRO A 103 10.57 8.78 -16.30
CA PRO A 103 11.78 8.18 -15.70
C PRO A 103 12.08 8.67 -14.28
N ASN A 104 11.59 9.85 -13.89
CA ASN A 104 11.79 10.45 -12.58
C ASN A 104 10.93 9.83 -11.46
N VAL A 105 10.05 8.87 -11.76
CA VAL A 105 9.24 8.20 -10.72
C VAL A 105 9.99 7.11 -9.95
N GLY A 106 11.23 6.80 -10.32
CA GLY A 106 12.10 5.91 -9.55
C GLY A 106 11.87 4.41 -9.75
N ILE A 107 11.23 4.00 -10.86
CA ILE A 107 11.05 2.58 -11.20
C ILE A 107 12.27 2.10 -12.00
N SER A 108 12.99 1.09 -11.50
CA SER A 108 14.03 0.39 -12.27
C SER A 108 13.77 -1.11 -12.30
N CYS A 109 13.39 -1.65 -13.47
CA CYS A 109 13.18 -3.08 -13.65
C CYS A 109 13.67 -3.58 -15.01
N PRO A 110 14.98 -3.78 -15.21
CA PRO A 110 15.54 -4.16 -16.51
C PRO A 110 15.10 -5.54 -16.99
N ALA A 111 14.83 -6.49 -16.09
CA ALA A 111 14.45 -7.85 -16.48
C ALA A 111 13.04 -7.92 -17.10
N LEU A 112 12.04 -7.31 -16.45
CA LEU A 112 10.67 -7.34 -16.97
C LEU A 112 10.42 -6.30 -18.06
N SER A 113 11.16 -5.18 -18.09
CA SER A 113 10.99 -4.18 -19.16
C SER A 113 11.24 -4.77 -20.55
N VAL A 114 12.17 -5.72 -20.66
CA VAL A 114 12.47 -6.46 -21.90
C VAL A 114 11.44 -7.59 -22.13
N ALA A 115 11.02 -8.28 -21.07
CA ALA A 115 9.98 -9.31 -21.18
C ALA A 115 8.63 -8.74 -21.66
N CYS A 116 8.32 -7.47 -21.40
CA CYS A 116 7.07 -6.85 -21.88
C CYS A 116 6.97 -6.73 -23.41
N THR A 117 8.06 -6.86 -24.14
CA THR A 117 8.07 -6.89 -25.62
C THR A 117 8.02 -8.30 -26.19
N GLU A 118 8.26 -9.31 -25.35
CA GLU A 118 8.12 -10.70 -25.71
C GLU A 118 6.67 -11.10 -25.43
N THR A 119 5.88 -11.19 -26.50
CA THR A 119 4.64 -11.99 -26.53
C THR A 119 4.85 -13.30 -25.76
N PRO A 120 3.86 -13.78 -24.99
CA PRO A 120 3.99 -15.04 -24.27
C PRO A 120 4.52 -16.10 -25.23
N ILE A 121 5.69 -16.63 -24.93
CA ILE A 121 6.29 -17.80 -25.56
C ILE A 121 5.20 -18.87 -25.65
N THR A 122 4.58 -18.99 -26.82
CA THR A 122 3.94 -20.22 -27.23
C THR A 122 5.03 -21.26 -27.23
N THR A 123 5.01 -22.09 -26.20
CA THR A 123 5.81 -23.30 -26.05
C THR A 123 5.60 -24.17 -27.29
N THR A 124 6.41 -23.97 -28.33
CA THR A 124 6.60 -24.94 -29.41
C THR A 124 7.64 -25.94 -28.92
N THR A 125 7.15 -26.99 -28.28
CA THR A 125 7.92 -28.20 -27.95
C THR A 125 8.22 -28.96 -29.26
N PRO A 126 9.41 -29.58 -29.40
CA PRO A 126 9.86 -30.29 -30.61
C PRO A 126 9.01 -31.52 -31.00
#